data_AF-A0A6B3M882-F1
#
_entry.id   AF-A0A6B3M882-F1
#
_cell.length_a   1.000
_cell.length_b   1.000
_cell.length_c   1.000
_cell.angle_alpha   90.00
_cell.angle_beta   90.00
_cell.angle_gamma   90.00
#
_symmetry.space_group_name_H-M   'P 1'
#
loop_
_entity.id
_entity.type
_entity.pdbx_description
1 polymer ?
#
loop_
_entity_poly.entity_id
_entity_poly.type
_entity_poly.pdbx_seq_one_letter_code
_entity_poly.pdbx_strand_id
1 'polypeptide(L)' 'KKKVLWTGSYFVASCGGVTIEQLKVYVQNQGCPDSSHH' A
#
# COMPACT_ATOMS: atom_id res chain seq x y z
N LYS A 1 30.55 18.88 19.43
CA LYS A 1 29.20 18.27 19.42
C LYS A 1 28.40 18.94 18.31
N LYS A 2 27.87 18.20 17.32
CA LYS A 2 27.10 18.80 16.21
C LYS A 2 25.72 19.21 16.73
N LYS A 3 25.30 20.46 16.48
CA LYS A 3 23.91 20.88 16.69
C LYS A 3 23.05 20.14 15.67
N VAL A 4 22.22 19.23 16.14
CA VAL A 4 21.24 18.54 15.30
C VAL A 4 19.86 19.06 15.69
N LEU A 5 19.09 19.46 14.68
CA LEU A 5 17.78 20.08 14.85
C LEU A 5 16.67 19.04 15.05
N TRP A 6 16.94 17.77 14.73
CA TRP A 6 15.98 16.68 14.79
C TRP A 6 16.43 15.62 15.79
N THR A 7 15.47 15.05 16.52
CA THR A 7 15.69 13.88 17.37
C THR A 7 15.92 12.65 16.48
N GLY A 8 16.71 11.68 16.95
CA GLY A 8 16.94 10.44 16.19
C GLY A 8 15.71 9.55 16.02
N SER A 9 14.62 9.85 16.73
CA SER A 9 13.35 9.13 16.65
C SER A 9 12.41 9.80 15.65
N TYR A 10 11.75 9.00 14.82
CA TYR A 10 10.77 9.45 13.84
C TYR A 10 9.49 8.61 13.94
N PHE A 11 8.35 9.23 13.64
CA PHE A 11 7.06 8.57 13.52
C PHE A 11 6.60 8.67 12.07
N VAL A 12 6.32 7.53 11.45
CA VAL A 12 5.84 7.43 10.07
C VAL A 12 4.52 6.68 10.10
N ALA A 13 3.48 7.31 9.55
CA ALA A 13 2.18 6.69 9.35
C ALA A 13 1.78 6.83 7.88
N SER A 14 1.21 5.78 7.31
CA SER A 14 0.62 5.82 5.98
C SER A 14 -0.74 6.52 6.04
N CYS A 15 -0.88 7.67 5.38
CA CYS A 15 -2.16 8.40 5.29
C CYS A 15 -3.05 7.93 4.12
N GLY A 16 -2.65 6.89 3.38
CA GLY A 16 -3.34 6.44 2.17
C GLY A 16 -4.04 5.10 2.38
N GLY A 17 -5.34 5.14 2.63
CA GLY A 17 -6.21 3.97 2.44
C GLY A 17 -6.58 3.85 0.96
N VAL A 18 -6.50 2.65 0.39
CA VAL A 18 -7.02 2.40 -0.97
C VAL A 18 -8.54 2.58 -0.93
N THR A 19 -9.11 3.34 -1.87
CA THR A 19 -10.57 3.46 -1.94
C THR A 19 -11.17 2.12 -2.38
N ILE A 20 -12.42 1.83 -2.00
CA ILE A 20 -13.15 0.63 -2.45
C ILE A 20 -13.19 0.56 -3.99
N GLU A 21 -13.19 1.71 -4.67
CA GLU A 21 -13.13 1.81 -6.13
C GLU A 21 -11.79 1.30 -6.70
N GLN A 22 -10.66 1.72 -6.13
CA GLN A 22 -9.33 1.24 -6.53
C GLN A 22 -9.16 -0.26 -6.26
N LEU A 23 -9.74 -0.77 -5.15
CA LEU A 23 -9.74 -2.20 -4.84
C LEU A 23 -10.56 -3.01 -5.86
N LYS A 24 -11.71 -2.49 -6.30
CA LYS A 24 -12.53 -3.14 -7.34
C LYS A 24 -11.79 -3.25 -8.66
N VAL A 25 -11.13 -2.16 -9.10
CA VAL A 25 -10.31 -2.16 -10.31
C VAL A 25 -9.15 -3.16 -10.18
N TYR A 26 -8.49 -3.21 -9.02
CA TYR A 26 -7.42 -4.18 -8.75
C TYR A 26 -7.90 -5.63 -8.83
N VAL A 27 -9.10 -5.95 -8.33
CA VAL A 27 -9.68 -7.30 -8.39
C VAL A 27 -10.16 -7.66 -9.79
N GLN A 28 -10.77 -6.72 -10.51
CA GLN A 28 -11.25 -6.95 -11.88
C GLN A 28 -10.10 -7.14 -12.89
N ASN A 29 -8.97 -6.47 -12.66
CA ASN A 29 -7.78 -6.59 -13.49
C ASN A 29 -6.89 -7.79 -13.11
N GLN A 30 -7.19 -8.49 -12.01
CA GLN A 30 -6.61 -9.80 -11.78
C GLN A 30 -7.34 -10.77 -12.71
N GLY A 31 -6.70 -11.05 -13.85
CA GLY A 31 -7.20 -12.04 -14.80
C GLY A 31 -7.63 -13.30 -14.04
N CYS A 32 -8.88 -13.71 -14.26
CA CYS A 32 -9.44 -14.88 -13.60
C CYS A 32 -8.45 -16.04 -13.78
N PRO A 33 -7.94 -16.68 -12.72
CA PRO A 33 -7.21 -17.91 -12.88
C PRO A 33 -8.21 -18.88 -13.51
N ASP A 34 -7.99 -19.14 -14.78
CA ASP A 34 -8.81 -20.02 -15.60
C ASP A 34 -8.98 -21.31 -14.80
N SER A 35 -10.23 -21.67 -14.51
CA SER A 35 -10.60 -22.86 -13.74
C SER A 35 -10.36 -24.15 -14.53
N SER A 36 -9.33 -24.18 -15.39
CA SER A 36 -8.95 -25.24 -16.32
C SER A 36 -7.65 -25.93 -15.89
N HIS A 37 -7.51 -26.18 -14.59
CA HIS A 37 -6.63 -27.25 -14.11
C HIS A 37 -7.50 -28.38 -13.54
N HIS A 38 -8.21 -29.09 -14.45
CA HIS A 38 -8.59 -30.49 -14.27
C HIS A 38 -8.96 -31.13 -15.60
#